data_AF-A0A1M6TY41-F1
#
_entry.id   AF-A0A1M6TY41-F1
#
_cell.length_a   1.000
_cell.length_b   1.000
_cell.length_c   1.000
_cell.angle_alpha   90.00
_cell.angle_beta   90.00
_cell.angle_gamma   90.00
#
_symmetry.space_group_name_H-M   'P 1'
#
loop_
_entity.id
_entity.type
_entity.pdbx_description
1 polymer ?
#
loop_
_entity_poly.entity_id
_entity_poly.type
_entity_poly.pdbx_seq_one_letter_code
_entity_poly.pdbx_strand_id
1 'polypeptide(L)'
;MKKFNKIMSLVLILIIFLGTVNVYACSNLHNEMQSLINEDGSKILKSENLKNLEELHNYISNNISRYVIKNQDGTVTISKQIYKINISPYLIKKYITMIDEINKGVKLGIIYFDKNLSAQVIDDVENYVYNRGNNTLKEYMNNYSTKDVGIMSLPDEPPYFNITYTCHKNAKELQDVYDAAEATRIINPNVNPWLVTVGYWAGKVREGGDWDYKRELGWNTEYKIIIGGKVDYVHGEDIGNIHYGYTGRSIGFSQFTLKSAAGLVQVLSGTAKKEWFNSYFDDPKDQYAIQRGIDMYNNGL
;
A
#
# COMPACT_ATOMS: atom_id res chain seq x y z
N MET A 1 -10.98 -19.51 17.37
CA MET A 1 -9.84 -18.56 17.35
C MET A 1 -8.73 -18.97 16.35
N LYS A 2 -8.05 -20.13 16.43
CA LYS A 2 -7.03 -20.52 15.40
C LYS A 2 -7.57 -20.78 13.97
N LYS A 3 -8.85 -21.13 13.81
CA LYS A 3 -9.51 -21.34 12.50
C LYS A 3 -9.88 -20.04 11.78
N PHE A 4 -10.09 -18.95 12.51
CA PHE A 4 -10.59 -17.66 12.00
C PHE A 4 -9.53 -16.94 11.14
N ASN A 5 -8.28 -16.90 11.64
CA ASN A 5 -7.15 -16.26 10.95
C ASN A 5 -6.74 -16.96 9.64
N LYS A 6 -6.98 -18.27 9.51
CA LYS A 6 -6.73 -18.99 8.25
C LYS A 6 -7.72 -18.60 7.15
N ILE A 7 -8.95 -18.27 7.53
CA ILE A 7 -10.05 -18.07 6.59
C ILE A 7 -9.98 -16.67 5.95
N MET A 8 -9.60 -15.65 6.72
CA MET A 8 -9.46 -14.28 6.21
C MET A 8 -8.30 -14.13 5.21
N SER A 9 -7.14 -14.75 5.48
CA SER A 9 -6.05 -14.85 4.48
C SER A 9 -6.47 -15.67 3.26
N LEU A 10 -7.28 -16.73 3.42
CA LEU A 10 -7.81 -17.51 2.30
C LEU A 10 -8.78 -16.70 1.42
N VAL A 11 -9.61 -15.85 2.02
CA VAL A 11 -10.53 -14.97 1.29
C VAL A 11 -9.77 -13.87 0.54
N LEU A 12 -8.74 -13.29 1.15
CA LEU A 12 -7.89 -12.31 0.49
C LEU A 12 -7.12 -12.96 -0.68
N ILE A 13 -6.57 -14.17 -0.48
CA ILE A 13 -5.94 -14.98 -1.52
C ILE A 13 -6.95 -15.33 -2.64
N LEU A 14 -8.22 -15.64 -2.32
CA LEU A 14 -9.25 -15.95 -3.31
C LEU A 14 -9.65 -14.71 -4.13
N ILE A 15 -9.70 -13.53 -3.50
CA ILE A 15 -9.98 -12.25 -4.17
C ILE A 15 -8.81 -11.84 -5.07
N ILE A 16 -7.57 -12.08 -4.63
CA ILE A 16 -6.35 -11.95 -5.46
C ILE A 16 -6.45 -12.91 -6.66
N PHE A 17 -6.82 -14.18 -6.45
CA PHE A 17 -6.97 -15.16 -7.52
C PHE A 17 -8.07 -14.81 -8.52
N LEU A 18 -9.22 -14.30 -8.08
CA LEU A 18 -10.30 -13.87 -8.97
C LEU A 18 -9.95 -12.59 -9.75
N GLY A 19 -9.08 -11.73 -9.22
CA GLY A 19 -8.48 -10.61 -9.96
C GLY A 19 -7.45 -11.05 -11.02
N THR A 20 -6.78 -12.19 -10.83
CA THR A 20 -5.74 -12.67 -11.78
C THR A 20 -6.31 -13.20 -13.11
N VAL A 21 -7.58 -13.62 -13.16
CA VAL A 21 -8.15 -14.22 -14.39
C VAL A 21 -8.23 -13.22 -15.55
N ASN A 22 -8.15 -11.91 -15.30
CA ASN A 22 -8.15 -10.88 -16.35
C ASN A 22 -6.76 -10.36 -16.77
N VAL A 23 -5.67 -10.85 -16.16
CA VAL A 23 -4.30 -10.36 -16.44
C VAL A 23 -3.47 -11.33 -17.29
N TYR A 24 -3.93 -12.58 -17.46
CA TYR A 24 -3.22 -13.61 -18.23
C TYR A 24 -3.29 -13.50 -19.77
N ALA A 25 -3.78 -12.38 -20.33
CA ALA A 25 -3.87 -12.18 -21.77
C ALA A 25 -2.73 -11.33 -22.39
N CYS A 26 -1.70 -10.93 -21.63
CA CYS A 26 -0.63 -10.10 -22.17
C CYS A 26 0.76 -10.56 -21.73
N SER A 27 1.14 -11.78 -22.11
CA SER A 27 2.53 -12.23 -22.07
C SER A 27 2.86 -12.94 -23.38
N ASN A 28 3.12 -12.17 -24.45
CA ASN A 28 3.79 -12.65 -25.66
C ASN A 28 4.08 -11.47 -26.59
N LEU A 29 5.08 -10.63 -26.25
CA LEU A 29 5.79 -9.80 -27.24
C LEU A 29 7.01 -9.09 -26.62
N HIS A 30 8.05 -9.84 -26.25
CA HIS A 30 9.39 -9.24 -26.15
C HIS A 30 10.53 -10.25 -26.31
N ASN A 31 10.55 -10.92 -27.46
CA ASN A 31 11.74 -11.58 -27.98
C ASN A 31 12.03 -10.97 -29.35
N GLU A 32 12.86 -9.92 -29.40
CA GLU A 32 13.69 -9.55 -30.56
C GLU A 32 14.39 -8.20 -30.32
N MET A 33 15.47 -8.18 -29.53
CA MET A 33 16.55 -7.19 -29.68
C MET A 33 17.89 -7.82 -29.25
N GLN A 34 18.29 -8.87 -29.96
CA GLN A 34 19.67 -9.36 -29.97
C GLN A 34 20.40 -8.66 -31.13
N SER A 35 21.26 -7.69 -30.82
CA SER A 35 22.51 -7.52 -31.55
C SER A 35 23.56 -6.79 -30.72
N LEU A 36 24.82 -7.24 -30.88
CA LEU A 36 26.09 -6.72 -30.35
C LEU A 36 26.58 -7.35 -29.01
N ILE A 37 27.03 -8.60 -29.11
CA ILE A 37 27.85 -9.32 -28.11
C ILE A 37 29.30 -9.39 -28.64
N ASN A 38 30.30 -9.12 -27.79
CA ASN A 38 31.71 -9.47 -28.04
C ASN A 38 32.14 -10.67 -27.18
N GLU A 39 33.26 -11.30 -27.57
CA GLU A 39 33.71 -12.66 -27.22
C GLU A 39 33.98 -12.97 -25.72
N ASP A 40 33.87 -12.02 -24.80
CA ASP A 40 34.06 -12.27 -23.35
C ASP A 40 32.76 -12.21 -22.51
N GLY A 41 31.60 -11.98 -23.15
CA GLY A 41 30.30 -11.99 -22.49
C GLY A 41 30.03 -10.80 -21.54
N SER A 42 30.94 -9.82 -21.43
CA SER A 42 30.74 -8.64 -20.60
C SER A 42 30.20 -7.44 -21.40
N LYS A 43 28.99 -6.99 -21.06
CA LYS A 43 28.34 -5.83 -21.71
C LYS A 43 28.84 -4.54 -21.05
N ILE A 44 29.98 -3.99 -21.48
CA ILE A 44 30.34 -2.60 -21.11
C ILE A 44 29.56 -1.66 -22.04
N LEU A 45 28.34 -1.28 -21.64
CA LEU A 45 27.61 -0.18 -22.28
C LEU A 45 28.44 1.10 -22.10
N LYS A 46 28.92 1.67 -23.21
CA LYS A 46 29.50 3.02 -23.20
C LYS A 46 28.42 4.02 -22.80
N SER A 47 28.76 4.97 -21.93
CA SER A 47 27.80 5.93 -21.36
C SER A 47 27.05 6.76 -22.40
N GLU A 48 27.66 6.99 -23.57
CA GLU A 48 27.09 7.75 -24.70
C GLU A 48 25.87 7.07 -25.35
N ASN A 49 25.63 5.79 -25.08
CA ASN A 49 24.54 5.01 -25.68
C ASN A 49 23.36 4.75 -24.73
N LEU A 50 23.36 5.32 -23.51
CA LEU A 50 22.31 5.10 -22.51
C LEU A 50 21.03 5.87 -22.89
N LYS A 51 19.96 5.14 -23.19
CA LYS A 51 18.71 5.71 -23.72
C LYS A 51 17.55 5.67 -22.73
N ASN A 52 17.59 4.78 -21.75
CA ASN A 52 16.49 4.56 -20.81
C ASN A 52 16.98 4.35 -19.37
N LEU A 53 16.03 4.27 -18.44
CA LEU A 53 16.31 4.15 -17.00
C LEU A 53 16.94 2.81 -16.63
N GLU A 54 16.58 1.74 -17.31
CA GLU A 54 17.10 0.39 -17.06
C GLU A 54 18.59 0.30 -17.45
N GLU A 55 18.95 0.81 -18.63
CA GLU A 55 20.35 0.87 -19.08
C GLU A 55 21.20 1.75 -18.16
N LEU A 56 20.68 2.91 -17.74
CA LEU A 56 21.37 3.78 -16.78
C LEU A 56 21.51 3.10 -15.41
N HIS A 57 20.48 2.38 -14.95
CA HIS A 57 20.55 1.59 -13.72
C HIS A 57 21.66 0.54 -13.82
N ASN A 58 21.69 -0.27 -14.88
CA ASN A 58 22.72 -1.29 -15.09
C ASN A 58 24.14 -0.69 -15.13
N TYR A 59 24.32 0.46 -15.80
CA TYR A 59 25.60 1.16 -15.81
C TYR A 59 26.02 1.58 -14.38
N ILE A 60 25.10 2.11 -13.59
CA ILE A 60 25.36 2.55 -12.21
C ILE A 60 25.61 1.35 -11.28
N SER A 61 24.86 0.26 -11.43
CA SER A 61 25.02 -0.98 -10.68
C SER A 61 26.39 -1.64 -10.92
N ASN A 62 26.94 -1.51 -12.14
CA ASN A 62 28.31 -1.94 -12.43
C ASN A 62 29.40 -1.00 -11.87
N ASN A 63 29.02 0.18 -11.37
CA ASN A 63 29.91 1.23 -10.87
C ASN A 63 29.48 1.77 -9.49
N ILE A 64 28.92 0.91 -8.64
CA ILE A 64 28.30 1.27 -7.35
C ILE A 64 29.23 2.13 -6.49
N SER A 65 30.50 1.76 -6.33
CA SER A 65 31.46 2.49 -5.47
C SER A 65 31.66 3.96 -5.88
N ARG A 66 31.38 4.31 -7.13
CA ARG A 66 31.55 5.66 -7.66
C ARG A 66 30.28 6.51 -7.55
N TYR A 67 29.12 5.90 -7.76
CA TYR A 67 27.86 6.62 -7.97
C TYR A 67 26.84 6.43 -6.85
N VAL A 68 27.05 5.47 -5.95
CA VAL A 68 26.05 5.06 -4.96
C VAL A 68 26.62 5.15 -3.55
N ILE A 69 25.86 5.80 -2.67
CA ILE A 69 26.08 5.81 -1.22
C ILE A 69 24.94 5.01 -0.59
N LYS A 70 25.27 3.96 0.16
CA LYS A 70 24.29 3.20 0.94
C LYS A 70 24.17 3.82 2.33
N ASN A 71 22.96 4.17 2.73
CA ASN A 71 22.67 4.77 4.03
C ASN A 71 22.41 3.69 5.08
N GLN A 72 22.49 4.06 6.37
CA GLN A 72 22.30 3.13 7.49
C GLN A 72 20.87 2.57 7.57
N ASP A 73 19.89 3.32 7.08
CA ASP A 73 18.47 2.92 7.03
C ASP A 73 18.13 2.03 5.81
N GLY A 74 19.15 1.60 5.05
CA GLY A 74 19.00 0.79 3.84
C GLY A 74 18.69 1.59 2.57
N THR A 75 18.44 2.89 2.67
CA THR A 75 18.19 3.74 1.49
C THR A 75 19.47 3.97 0.69
N VAL A 76 19.30 4.40 -0.56
CA VAL A 76 20.40 4.68 -1.48
C VAL A 76 20.40 6.17 -1.87
N THR A 77 21.55 6.82 -1.77
CA THR A 77 21.76 8.16 -2.30
C THR A 77 22.65 8.12 -3.52
N ILE A 78 22.21 8.76 -4.60
CA ILE A 78 22.99 8.90 -5.83
C ILE A 78 23.97 10.06 -5.69
N SER A 79 25.26 9.74 -5.84
CA SER A 79 26.36 10.69 -5.74
C SER A 79 26.33 11.72 -6.85
N LYS A 80 26.73 12.96 -6.54
CA LYS A 80 26.88 14.06 -7.51
C LYS A 80 27.85 13.72 -8.67
N GLN A 81 28.66 12.68 -8.54
CA GLN A 81 29.50 12.18 -9.63
C GLN A 81 28.68 11.74 -10.86
N ILE A 82 27.38 11.43 -10.70
CA ILE A 82 26.49 11.05 -11.81
C ILE A 82 26.39 12.16 -12.88
N TYR A 83 26.50 13.43 -12.50
CA TYR A 83 26.46 14.56 -13.44
C TYR A 83 27.70 14.67 -14.34
N LYS A 84 28.74 13.87 -14.08
CA LYS A 84 29.92 13.77 -14.96
C LYS A 84 29.75 12.75 -16.08
N ILE A 85 28.67 11.96 -16.06
CA ILE A 85 28.33 11.04 -17.14
C ILE A 85 27.81 11.88 -18.31
N ASN A 86 28.34 11.66 -19.51
CA ASN A 86 27.93 12.38 -20.73
C ASN A 86 26.58 11.86 -21.25
N ILE A 87 25.50 12.14 -20.51
CA ILE A 87 24.11 11.77 -20.85
C ILE A 87 23.15 12.92 -20.57
N SER A 88 21.92 12.80 -21.08
CA SER A 88 20.88 13.82 -20.91
C SER A 88 20.63 14.14 -19.42
N PRO A 89 20.68 15.43 -19.01
CA PRO A 89 20.34 15.85 -17.65
C PRO A 89 18.91 15.44 -17.24
N TYR A 90 18.00 15.34 -18.21
CA TYR A 90 16.63 14.88 -17.98
C TYR A 90 16.59 13.40 -17.56
N LEU A 91 17.41 12.55 -18.19
CA LEU A 91 17.50 11.13 -17.85
C LEU A 91 18.11 10.95 -16.46
N ILE A 92 19.15 11.73 -16.12
CA ILE A 92 19.72 11.76 -14.76
C ILE A 92 18.67 12.14 -13.73
N LYS A 93 17.89 13.21 -13.98
CA LYS A 93 16.83 13.65 -13.08
C LYS A 93 15.79 12.54 -12.86
N LYS A 94 15.31 11.91 -13.95
CA LYS A 94 14.36 10.79 -13.84
C LYS A 94 14.92 9.62 -13.05
N TYR A 95 16.19 9.31 -13.21
CA TYR A 95 16.84 8.22 -12.47
C TYR A 95 16.93 8.54 -10.98
N ILE A 96 17.33 9.76 -10.61
CA ILE A 96 17.35 10.18 -9.20
C ILE A 96 15.94 10.09 -8.61
N THR A 97 14.92 10.61 -9.30
CA THR A 97 13.53 10.51 -8.86
C THR A 97 13.09 9.06 -8.69
N MET A 98 13.42 8.17 -9.63
CA MET A 98 13.11 6.73 -9.52
C MET A 98 13.74 6.13 -8.24
N ILE A 99 15.01 6.44 -7.94
CA ILE A 99 15.66 5.95 -6.72
C ILE A 99 15.02 6.55 -5.46
N ASP A 100 14.64 7.82 -5.48
CA ASP A 100 13.94 8.47 -4.37
C ASP A 100 12.57 7.84 -4.09
N GLU A 101 11.83 7.44 -5.13
CA GLU A 101 10.57 6.70 -5.00
C GLU A 101 10.80 5.31 -4.39
N ILE A 102 11.81 4.57 -4.86
CA ILE A 102 12.17 3.26 -4.27
C ILE A 102 12.54 3.43 -2.79
N ASN A 103 13.29 4.49 -2.44
CA ASN A 103 13.66 4.78 -1.05
C ASN A 103 12.46 5.00 -0.13
N LYS A 104 11.32 5.50 -0.63
CA LYS A 104 10.08 5.55 0.18
C LYS A 104 9.63 4.15 0.58
N GLY A 105 9.64 3.21 -0.36
CA GLY A 105 9.37 1.80 -0.10
C GLY A 105 10.36 1.14 0.86
N VAL A 106 11.64 1.53 0.78
CA VAL A 106 12.68 1.08 1.73
C VAL A 106 12.41 1.57 3.15
N LYS A 107 11.98 2.82 3.33
CA LYS A 107 11.62 3.37 4.66
C LYS A 107 10.40 2.68 5.28
N LEU A 108 9.45 2.28 4.43
CA LEU A 108 8.33 1.43 4.83
C LEU A 108 8.77 -0.02 5.12
N GLY A 109 9.98 -0.40 4.67
CA GLY A 109 10.59 -1.71 4.81
C GLY A 109 9.92 -2.81 3.99
N ILE A 110 9.17 -2.42 2.95
CA ILE A 110 8.56 -3.34 1.99
C ILE A 110 9.45 -3.61 0.78
N ILE A 111 10.46 -2.75 0.57
CA ILE A 111 11.48 -2.88 -0.48
C ILE A 111 12.85 -2.85 0.17
N TYR A 112 13.82 -3.56 -0.41
CA TYR A 112 15.23 -3.43 -0.05
C TYR A 112 16.12 -3.46 -1.30
N PHE A 113 17.29 -2.83 -1.20
CA PHE A 113 18.35 -2.97 -2.19
C PHE A 113 19.31 -4.09 -1.77
N ASP A 114 19.65 -4.97 -2.71
CA ASP A 114 20.68 -5.97 -2.50
C ASP A 114 22.11 -5.38 -2.61
N LYS A 115 23.11 -6.26 -2.54
CA LYS A 115 24.51 -5.84 -2.69
C LYS A 115 24.80 -5.22 -4.06
N ASN A 116 24.11 -5.64 -5.11
CA ASN A 116 24.26 -5.27 -6.52
C ASN A 116 23.33 -4.12 -6.96
N LEU A 117 22.68 -3.42 -6.01
CA LEU A 117 21.69 -2.36 -6.28
C LEU A 117 20.40 -2.87 -6.94
N SER A 118 20.15 -4.18 -6.97
CA SER A 118 18.85 -4.72 -7.36
C SER A 118 17.84 -4.42 -6.26
N ALA A 119 16.70 -3.82 -6.62
CA ALA A 119 15.59 -3.59 -5.70
C ALA A 119 14.63 -4.78 -5.71
N GLN A 120 14.28 -5.25 -4.51
CA GLN A 120 13.38 -6.38 -4.31
C GLN A 120 12.28 -6.01 -3.33
N VAL A 121 11.07 -6.50 -3.60
CA VAL A 121 9.94 -6.41 -2.68
C VAL A 121 9.98 -7.64 -1.79
N ILE A 122 9.63 -7.48 -0.51
CA ILE A 122 9.52 -8.61 0.42
C ILE A 122 8.40 -9.58 0.00
N ASP A 123 8.59 -10.87 0.26
CA ASP A 123 7.66 -11.91 -0.22
C ASP A 123 6.24 -11.80 0.36
N ASP A 124 6.11 -11.39 1.63
CA ASP A 124 4.84 -11.34 2.35
C ASP A 124 4.61 -9.95 2.95
N VAL A 125 4.25 -9.01 2.06
CA VAL A 125 3.98 -7.61 2.41
C VAL A 125 2.88 -7.50 3.47
N GLU A 126 1.81 -8.29 3.34
CA GLU A 126 0.66 -8.24 4.26
C GLU A 126 1.08 -8.56 5.70
N ASN A 127 1.71 -9.72 5.93
CA ASN A 127 2.08 -10.14 7.27
C ASN A 127 3.21 -9.27 7.83
N TYR A 128 4.15 -8.81 7.00
CA TYR A 128 5.16 -7.88 7.45
C TYR A 128 4.56 -6.57 7.97
N VAL A 129 3.67 -5.95 7.20
CA VAL A 129 3.01 -4.69 7.58
C VAL A 129 2.19 -4.86 8.86
N TYR A 130 1.42 -5.96 8.95
CA TYR A 130 0.64 -6.30 10.14
C TYR A 130 1.50 -6.45 11.40
N ASN A 131 2.62 -7.17 11.30
CA ASN A 131 3.52 -7.40 12.43
C ASN A 131 4.28 -6.14 12.84
N ARG A 132 4.68 -5.31 11.88
CA ARG A 132 5.33 -4.01 12.13
C ARG A 132 4.45 -3.09 12.96
N GLY A 133 3.17 -2.94 12.59
CA GLY A 133 2.20 -2.14 13.34
C GLY A 133 2.04 -2.62 14.79
N ASN A 134 1.85 -3.93 14.97
CA ASN A 134 1.68 -4.54 16.29
C ASN A 134 2.91 -4.43 17.21
N ASN A 135 4.12 -4.50 16.66
CA ASN A 135 5.35 -4.31 17.45
C ASN A 135 5.49 -2.86 17.92
N THR A 136 5.15 -1.90 17.05
CA THR A 136 5.18 -0.47 17.39
C THR A 136 4.17 -0.14 18.50
N LEU A 137 2.96 -0.72 18.44
CA LEU A 137 1.94 -0.60 19.49
C LEU A 137 2.40 -1.22 20.81
N LYS A 138 3.03 -2.42 20.79
CA LYS A 138 3.57 -3.05 22.01
C LYS A 138 4.68 -2.24 22.65
N GLU A 139 5.59 -1.66 21.85
CA GLU A 139 6.63 -0.76 22.34
C GLU A 139 6.02 0.52 22.94
N TYR A 140 5.00 1.10 22.32
CA TYR A 140 4.26 2.23 22.88
C TYR A 140 3.57 1.90 24.20
N MET A 141 2.84 0.78 24.26
CA MET A 141 2.10 0.34 25.45
C MET A 141 3.03 -0.04 26.62
N ASN A 142 4.23 -0.57 26.34
CA ASN A 142 5.23 -0.85 27.37
C ASN A 142 5.92 0.41 27.91
N ASN A 143 5.87 1.52 27.16
CA ASN A 143 6.54 2.77 27.50
C ASN A 143 5.61 3.85 28.09
N TYR A 144 4.30 3.61 28.20
CA TYR A 144 3.35 4.59 28.75
C TYR A 144 2.57 4.09 29.98
N SER A 145 2.78 4.82 31.09
CA SER A 145 1.83 4.96 32.19
C SER A 145 0.66 5.83 31.72
N THR A 146 -0.56 5.45 32.08
CA THR A 146 -1.83 6.10 31.73
C THR A 146 -1.86 7.59 32.11
N LYS A 147 -1.41 8.47 31.21
CA LYS A 147 -1.63 9.92 31.28
C LYS A 147 -1.25 10.50 29.93
N ASP A 148 -2.28 10.81 29.15
CA ASP A 148 -2.35 11.86 28.12
C ASP A 148 -3.28 11.42 26.99
N VAL A 149 -4.59 11.47 27.28
CA VAL A 149 -5.62 11.68 26.25
C VAL A 149 -6.39 12.92 26.67
N GLY A 150 -5.83 14.08 26.31
CA GLY A 150 -6.53 15.36 26.42
C GLY A 150 -7.30 15.65 25.15
N ILE A 151 -8.47 15.02 24.97
CA ILE A 151 -9.47 15.55 24.05
C ILE A 151 -10.42 16.39 24.92
N MET A 152 -10.24 17.70 24.91
CA MET A 152 -11.23 18.60 25.51
C MET A 152 -12.49 18.56 24.65
N SER A 153 -13.39 17.64 24.96
CA SER A 153 -14.78 17.68 24.51
C SER A 153 -15.46 18.89 25.16
N LEU A 154 -16.31 19.59 24.42
CA LEU A 154 -17.40 20.31 25.07
C LEU A 154 -18.26 19.25 25.80
N PRO A 155 -18.72 19.47 27.05
CA PRO A 155 -19.35 18.43 27.87
C PRO A 155 -20.55 17.72 27.21
N ASP A 156 -21.19 18.39 26.24
CA ASP A 156 -22.48 18.00 25.68
C ASP A 156 -22.41 17.54 24.20
N GLU A 157 -21.23 17.44 23.57
CA GLU A 157 -21.08 16.94 22.19
C GLU A 157 -20.15 15.71 22.10
N PRO A 158 -20.49 14.71 21.25
CA PRO A 158 -19.59 13.61 20.92
C PRO A 158 -18.23 14.10 20.38
N PRO A 159 -17.14 13.35 20.61
CA PRO A 159 -15.82 13.70 20.10
C PRO A 159 -15.80 13.83 18.57
N TYR A 160 -15.02 14.77 18.05
CA TYR A 160 -14.86 14.97 16.61
C TYR A 160 -13.79 14.03 16.02
N PHE A 161 -14.11 13.35 14.92
CA PHE A 161 -13.16 12.56 14.14
C PHE A 161 -13.05 13.10 12.70
N ASN A 162 -11.83 13.46 12.28
CA ASN A 162 -11.58 13.99 10.94
C ASN A 162 -11.42 12.85 9.92
N ILE A 163 -12.55 12.28 9.49
CA ILE A 163 -12.59 11.15 8.55
C ILE A 163 -12.00 11.50 7.18
N THR A 164 -12.31 12.68 6.63
CA THR A 164 -11.80 13.11 5.33
C THR A 164 -10.28 13.18 5.31
N TYR A 165 -9.67 13.87 6.29
CA TYR A 165 -8.21 13.94 6.39
C TYR A 165 -7.58 12.55 6.52
N THR A 166 -8.18 11.69 7.36
CA THR A 166 -7.68 10.33 7.59
C THR A 166 -7.72 9.49 6.31
N CYS A 167 -8.82 9.56 5.56
CA CYS A 167 -8.97 8.91 4.26
C CYS A 167 -7.94 9.42 3.25
N HIS A 168 -7.77 10.75 3.10
CA HIS A 168 -6.80 11.34 2.16
C HIS A 168 -5.36 10.98 2.49
N LYS A 169 -4.99 11.07 3.77
CA LYS A 169 -3.66 10.71 4.25
C LYS A 169 -3.35 9.25 3.91
N ASN A 170 -4.27 8.34 4.22
CA ASN A 170 -4.04 6.91 4.02
C ASN A 170 -4.11 6.52 2.54
N ALA A 171 -4.97 7.17 1.73
CA ALA A 171 -4.96 7.00 0.28
C ALA A 171 -3.64 7.49 -0.35
N LYS A 172 -3.09 8.61 0.13
CA LYS A 172 -1.78 9.12 -0.29
C LYS A 172 -0.66 8.15 0.08
N GLU A 173 -0.70 7.55 1.27
CA GLU A 173 0.23 6.51 1.70
C GLU A 173 0.18 5.29 0.74
N LEU A 174 -1.01 4.85 0.34
CA LEU A 174 -1.16 3.77 -0.65
C LEU A 174 -0.63 4.15 -2.03
N GLN A 175 -0.80 5.41 -2.45
CA GLN A 175 -0.22 5.92 -3.69
C GLN A 175 1.32 5.92 -3.61
N ASP A 176 1.92 6.33 -2.49
CA ASP A 176 3.38 6.28 -2.31
C ASP A 176 3.91 4.84 -2.35
N VAL A 177 3.15 3.87 -1.81
CA VAL A 177 3.48 2.44 -1.93
C VAL A 177 3.44 1.98 -3.39
N TYR A 178 2.39 2.36 -4.14
CA TYR A 178 2.26 2.03 -5.55
C TYR A 178 3.40 2.64 -6.38
N ASP A 179 3.71 3.92 -6.18
CA ASP A 179 4.76 4.65 -6.90
C ASP A 179 6.15 4.04 -6.62
N ALA A 180 6.42 3.66 -5.37
CA ALA A 180 7.66 2.98 -5.00
C ALA A 180 7.78 1.60 -5.66
N ALA A 181 6.70 0.83 -5.72
CA ALA A 181 6.68 -0.48 -6.36
C ALA A 181 6.77 -0.37 -7.89
N GLU A 182 6.16 0.65 -8.50
CA GLU A 182 6.26 0.95 -9.93
C GLU A 182 7.68 1.38 -10.31
N ALA A 183 8.31 2.24 -9.50
CA ALA A 183 9.72 2.58 -9.68
C ALA A 183 10.64 1.35 -9.55
N THR A 184 10.31 0.44 -8.64
CA THR A 184 11.02 -0.84 -8.48
C THR A 184 10.83 -1.74 -9.71
N ARG A 185 9.62 -1.79 -10.29
CA ARG A 185 9.31 -2.58 -11.48
C ARG A 185 10.17 -2.21 -12.70
N ILE A 186 10.58 -0.95 -12.83
CA ILE A 186 11.46 -0.48 -13.92
C ILE A 186 12.79 -1.25 -13.94
N ILE A 187 13.31 -1.64 -12.77
CA ILE A 187 14.59 -2.34 -12.63
C ILE A 187 14.44 -3.80 -12.18
N ASN A 188 13.22 -4.21 -11.82
CA ASN A 188 12.86 -5.58 -11.50
C ASN A 188 11.45 -5.88 -12.06
N PRO A 189 11.35 -6.32 -13.34
CA PRO A 189 10.08 -6.51 -14.03
C PRO A 189 9.12 -7.52 -13.38
N ASN A 190 9.60 -8.37 -12.47
CA ASN A 190 8.77 -9.35 -11.76
C ASN A 190 7.88 -8.72 -10.68
N VAL A 191 8.11 -7.46 -10.33
CA VAL A 191 7.33 -6.76 -9.31
C VAL A 191 6.00 -6.32 -9.90
N ASN A 192 4.90 -6.66 -9.21
CA ASN A 192 3.56 -6.20 -9.55
C ASN A 192 3.12 -5.12 -8.54
N PRO A 193 3.15 -3.83 -8.90
CA PRO A 193 2.85 -2.72 -7.99
C PRO A 193 1.47 -2.83 -7.34
N TRP A 194 0.47 -3.28 -8.10
CA TRP A 194 -0.89 -3.44 -7.58
C TRP A 194 -0.93 -4.51 -6.48
N LEU A 195 -0.26 -5.64 -6.65
CA LEU A 195 -0.19 -6.69 -5.61
C LEU A 195 0.55 -6.21 -4.36
N VAL A 196 1.63 -5.45 -4.51
CA VAL A 196 2.35 -4.85 -3.37
C VAL A 196 1.42 -3.92 -2.58
N THR A 197 0.74 -3.01 -3.27
CA THR A 197 -0.17 -2.04 -2.65
C THR A 197 -1.37 -2.73 -1.99
N VAL A 198 -1.95 -3.76 -2.61
CA VAL A 198 -3.04 -4.56 -2.02
C VAL A 198 -2.57 -5.30 -0.78
N GLY A 199 -1.38 -5.93 -0.82
CA GLY A 199 -0.81 -6.60 0.34
C GLY A 199 -0.56 -5.63 1.49
N TYR A 200 -0.03 -4.44 1.20
CA TYR A 200 0.17 -3.38 2.18
C TYR A 200 -1.15 -2.93 2.82
N TRP A 201 -2.14 -2.62 1.98
CA TRP A 201 -3.47 -2.22 2.41
C TRP A 201 -4.13 -3.28 3.29
N ALA A 202 -4.09 -4.54 2.87
CA ALA A 202 -4.66 -5.66 3.62
C ALA A 202 -4.02 -5.84 5.00
N GLY A 203 -2.70 -5.68 5.10
CA GLY A 203 -1.98 -5.71 6.37
C GLY A 203 -2.39 -4.58 7.33
N LYS A 204 -2.82 -3.43 6.79
CA LYS A 204 -3.28 -2.27 7.57
C LYS A 204 -4.74 -2.40 8.03
N VAL A 205 -5.66 -2.81 7.16
CA VAL A 205 -7.12 -2.81 7.43
C VAL A 205 -7.62 -4.05 8.16
N ARG A 206 -6.85 -5.14 8.15
CA ARG A 206 -7.23 -6.38 8.84
C ARG A 206 -7.36 -6.18 10.35
N GLU A 207 -8.12 -7.06 11.00
CA GLU A 207 -8.31 -7.06 12.47
C GLU A 207 -6.97 -7.00 13.21
N GLY A 208 -6.85 -5.99 14.06
CA GLY A 208 -5.65 -5.69 14.84
C GLY A 208 -4.56 -4.92 14.09
N GLY A 209 -4.75 -4.61 12.81
CA GLY A 209 -3.86 -3.75 12.02
C GLY A 209 -3.98 -2.27 12.42
N ASP A 210 -3.11 -1.43 11.85
CA ASP A 210 -3.03 0.00 12.19
C ASP A 210 -4.28 0.79 11.80
N TRP A 211 -5.09 0.28 10.87
CA TRP A 211 -6.33 0.92 10.41
C TRP A 211 -7.59 0.18 10.89
N ASP A 212 -7.44 -0.67 11.92
CA ASP A 212 -8.57 -1.26 12.65
C ASP A 212 -9.16 -0.22 13.63
N TYR A 213 -9.82 0.79 13.08
CA TYR A 213 -10.40 1.88 13.87
C TYR A 213 -11.51 1.41 14.82
N LYS A 214 -12.12 0.23 14.59
CA LYS A 214 -13.12 -0.33 15.51
C LYS A 214 -12.51 -0.60 16.89
N ARG A 215 -11.23 -0.98 16.94
CA ARG A 215 -10.47 -1.20 18.17
C ARG A 215 -10.11 0.10 18.89
N GLU A 216 -9.76 1.14 18.13
CA GLU A 216 -9.31 2.43 18.70
C GLU A 216 -10.48 3.31 19.14
N LEU A 217 -11.54 3.35 18.35
CA LEU A 217 -12.69 4.24 18.54
C LEU A 217 -13.83 3.56 19.31
N GLY A 218 -13.84 2.22 19.37
CA GLY A 218 -14.91 1.44 19.95
C GLY A 218 -16.13 1.32 19.05
N TRP A 219 -16.80 0.17 19.11
CA TRP A 219 -17.90 -0.19 18.21
C TRP A 219 -19.09 0.75 18.28
N ASN A 220 -19.49 1.14 19.51
CA ASN A 220 -20.71 1.90 19.78
C ASN A 220 -20.44 3.32 20.29
N THR A 221 -19.20 3.79 20.26
CA THR A 221 -18.87 5.16 20.64
C THR A 221 -19.30 6.09 19.50
N GLU A 222 -20.14 7.07 19.80
CA GLU A 222 -20.59 8.07 18.83
C GLU A 222 -19.52 9.13 18.61
N TYR A 223 -19.36 9.56 17.36
CA TYR A 223 -18.44 10.60 16.93
C TYR A 223 -19.15 11.57 15.98
N LYS A 224 -18.78 12.83 16.11
CA LYS A 224 -19.09 13.87 15.12
C LYS A 224 -18.10 13.77 13.97
N ILE A 225 -18.59 13.67 12.73
CA ILE A 225 -17.79 13.70 11.52
C ILE A 225 -18.28 14.79 10.57
N ILE A 226 -17.42 15.22 9.65
CA ILE A 226 -17.76 16.19 8.61
C ILE A 226 -17.35 15.62 7.26
N ILE A 227 -18.30 15.49 6.32
CA ILE A 227 -18.06 15.02 4.95
C ILE A 227 -18.70 16.02 3.98
N GLY A 228 -17.91 16.60 3.07
CA GLY A 228 -18.41 17.57 2.09
C GLY A 228 -19.10 18.79 2.73
N GLY A 229 -18.65 19.21 3.92
CA GLY A 229 -19.23 20.31 4.68
C GLY A 229 -20.50 19.96 5.47
N LYS A 230 -20.98 18.72 5.42
CA LYS A 230 -22.14 18.25 6.21
C LYS A 230 -21.67 17.57 7.49
N VAL A 231 -22.28 17.94 8.61
CA VAL A 231 -22.07 17.32 9.92
C VAL A 231 -22.94 16.08 10.02
N ASP A 232 -22.35 14.94 10.39
CA ASP A 232 -23.05 13.71 10.73
C ASP A 232 -22.55 13.15 12.08
N TYR A 233 -23.38 12.33 12.71
CA TYR A 233 -23.03 11.58 13.91
C TYR A 233 -23.04 10.09 13.57
N VAL A 234 -21.92 9.41 13.82
CA VAL A 234 -21.71 8.03 13.42
C VAL A 234 -20.96 7.27 14.52
N HIS A 235 -21.01 5.94 14.51
CA HIS A 235 -20.30 5.14 15.48
C HIS A 235 -18.86 4.85 15.01
N GLY A 236 -17.96 4.48 15.92
CA GLY A 236 -16.57 4.10 15.56
C GLY A 236 -16.50 2.97 14.53
N GLU A 237 -17.48 2.05 14.53
CA GLU A 237 -17.65 1.05 13.47
C GLU A 237 -17.90 1.65 12.09
N ASP A 238 -18.80 2.63 12.00
CA ASP A 238 -19.13 3.32 10.76
C ASP A 238 -17.91 4.05 10.21
N ILE A 239 -17.09 4.66 11.08
CA ILE A 239 -15.82 5.32 10.71
C ILE A 239 -14.86 4.32 10.06
N GLY A 240 -14.68 3.14 10.67
CA GLY A 240 -13.84 2.07 10.11
C GLY A 240 -14.34 1.61 8.73
N ASN A 241 -15.65 1.41 8.59
CA ASN A 241 -16.26 0.96 7.35
C ASN A 241 -16.20 2.02 6.23
N ILE A 242 -16.41 3.30 6.55
CA ILE A 242 -16.23 4.43 5.62
C ILE A 242 -14.77 4.48 5.14
N HIS A 243 -13.82 4.36 6.07
CA HIS A 243 -12.39 4.39 5.73
C HIS A 243 -11.98 3.22 4.83
N TYR A 244 -12.44 2.01 5.14
CA TYR A 244 -12.23 0.81 4.31
C TYR A 244 -12.75 1.00 2.89
N GLY A 245 -13.98 1.51 2.75
CA GLY A 245 -14.58 1.80 1.45
C GLY A 245 -13.77 2.81 0.64
N TYR A 246 -13.32 3.89 1.28
CA TYR A 246 -12.53 4.94 0.64
C TYR A 246 -11.16 4.44 0.18
N THR A 247 -10.38 3.86 1.09
CA THR A 247 -9.00 3.42 0.81
C THR A 247 -8.93 2.21 -0.10
N GLY A 248 -9.90 1.30 0.00
CA GLY A 248 -10.02 0.20 -0.95
C GLY A 248 -10.36 0.69 -2.36
N ARG A 249 -11.22 1.72 -2.48
CA ARG A 249 -11.55 2.33 -3.77
C ARG A 249 -10.34 3.06 -4.36
N SER A 250 -9.51 3.71 -3.53
CA SER A 250 -8.32 4.44 -3.99
C SER A 250 -7.25 3.57 -4.63
N ILE A 251 -7.23 2.26 -4.34
CA ILE A 251 -6.29 1.29 -4.94
C ILE A 251 -6.93 0.46 -6.06
N GLY A 252 -8.09 0.90 -6.56
CA GLY A 252 -8.71 0.36 -7.77
C GLY A 252 -9.70 -0.79 -7.54
N PHE A 253 -10.02 -1.16 -6.30
CA PHE A 253 -11.07 -2.16 -6.09
C PHE A 253 -12.42 -1.65 -6.59
N SER A 254 -13.20 -2.57 -7.17
CA SER A 254 -14.57 -2.28 -7.55
C SER A 254 -15.46 -2.16 -6.30
N GLN A 255 -16.55 -1.38 -6.40
CA GLN A 255 -17.57 -1.33 -5.35
C GLN A 255 -18.08 -2.74 -5.01
N PHE A 256 -18.28 -3.59 -6.02
CA PHE A 256 -18.71 -4.97 -5.83
C PHE A 256 -17.70 -5.76 -4.99
N THR A 257 -16.41 -5.64 -5.29
CA THR A 257 -15.33 -6.32 -4.55
C THR A 257 -15.31 -5.88 -3.09
N LEU A 258 -15.37 -4.56 -2.82
CA LEU A 258 -15.30 -4.03 -1.46
C LEU A 258 -16.49 -4.48 -0.61
N LYS A 259 -17.69 -4.44 -1.19
CA LYS A 259 -18.93 -4.86 -0.51
C LYS A 259 -19.01 -6.38 -0.29
N SER A 260 -18.59 -7.16 -1.29
CA SER A 260 -18.64 -8.63 -1.22
C SER A 260 -17.57 -9.20 -0.29
N ALA A 261 -16.40 -8.57 -0.21
CA ALA A 261 -15.33 -8.97 0.71
C ALA A 261 -15.75 -8.79 2.18
N ALA A 262 -16.44 -7.70 2.50
CA ALA A 262 -16.99 -7.45 3.83
C ALA A 262 -18.04 -8.51 4.24
N GLY A 263 -18.95 -8.84 3.33
CA GLY A 263 -20.00 -9.84 3.59
C GLY A 263 -19.51 -11.29 3.69
N LEU A 264 -18.47 -11.67 2.95
CA LEU A 264 -17.91 -13.03 3.01
C LEU A 264 -17.25 -13.35 4.37
N VAL A 265 -16.71 -12.33 5.05
CA VAL A 265 -16.14 -12.46 6.40
C VAL A 265 -17.20 -12.85 7.43
N GLN A 266 -18.44 -12.35 7.32
CA GLN A 266 -19.55 -12.68 8.23
C GLN A 266 -20.18 -14.07 7.96
N VAL A 267 -20.26 -14.49 6.70
CA VAL A 267 -20.69 -15.87 6.33
C VAL A 267 -19.77 -16.92 6.94
N LEU A 268 -18.47 -16.59 7.03
CA LEU A 268 -17.44 -17.50 7.52
C LEU A 268 -17.23 -17.41 9.06
N SER A 269 -17.64 -16.31 9.70
CA SER A 269 -17.68 -16.16 11.17
C SER A 269 -18.88 -16.84 11.84
N GLY A 270 -19.86 -17.32 11.05
CA GLY A 270 -21.00 -18.11 11.52
C GLY A 270 -22.18 -17.30 12.06
N THR A 271 -22.22 -15.98 11.82
CA THR A 271 -23.30 -15.08 12.27
C THR A 271 -24.34 -14.75 11.18
N ALA A 272 -24.16 -15.26 9.96
CA ALA A 272 -25.04 -14.96 8.83
C ALA A 272 -26.45 -15.55 9.00
N LYS A 273 -27.47 -14.70 8.90
CA LYS A 273 -28.89 -15.11 8.79
C LYS A 273 -29.26 -15.30 7.32
N LYS A 274 -30.05 -16.34 7.03
CA LYS A 274 -30.51 -16.69 5.66
C LYS A 274 -31.28 -15.56 4.95
N GLU A 275 -31.76 -14.57 5.70
CA GLU A 275 -32.50 -13.40 5.21
C GLU A 275 -31.61 -12.30 4.58
N TRP A 276 -30.28 -12.38 4.74
CA TRP A 276 -29.33 -11.33 4.33
C TRP A 276 -28.71 -11.52 2.93
N PHE A 277 -29.32 -12.38 2.10
CA PHE A 277 -28.87 -12.63 0.72
C PHE A 277 -28.86 -11.35 -0.15
N ASN A 278 -29.83 -10.45 0.06
CA ASN A 278 -29.94 -9.19 -0.70
C ASN A 278 -29.04 -8.05 -0.19
N SER A 279 -28.33 -8.24 0.94
CA SER A 279 -27.36 -7.29 1.51
C SER A 279 -25.92 -7.82 1.49
N TYR A 280 -25.63 -8.77 0.58
CA TYR A 280 -24.33 -9.43 0.50
C TYR A 280 -23.92 -10.16 1.78
N PHE A 281 -24.88 -10.59 2.61
CA PHE A 281 -24.68 -11.28 3.89
C PHE A 281 -24.01 -10.46 5.00
N ASP A 282 -24.08 -9.14 4.89
CA ASP A 282 -23.58 -8.19 5.88
C ASP A 282 -24.71 -7.37 6.51
N ASP A 283 -24.45 -6.70 7.64
CA ASP A 283 -25.38 -5.75 8.24
C ASP A 283 -25.65 -4.60 7.25
N PRO A 284 -26.92 -4.28 6.92
CA PRO A 284 -27.26 -3.16 6.03
C PRO A 284 -26.60 -1.83 6.42
N LYS A 285 -26.30 -1.62 7.71
CA LYS A 285 -25.59 -0.45 8.22
C LYS A 285 -24.12 -0.41 7.77
N ASP A 286 -23.43 -1.54 7.82
CA ASP A 286 -22.03 -1.66 7.39
C ASP A 286 -21.89 -1.43 5.89
N GLN A 287 -22.82 -1.97 5.09
CA GLN A 287 -22.87 -1.76 3.65
C GLN A 287 -23.13 -0.31 3.26
N TYR A 288 -23.93 0.41 4.06
CA TYR A 288 -24.16 1.84 3.90
C TYR A 288 -22.89 2.65 4.20
N ALA A 289 -22.21 2.36 5.31
CA ALA A 289 -20.96 3.01 5.68
C ALA A 289 -19.85 2.78 4.63
N ILE A 290 -19.69 1.55 4.14
CA ILE A 290 -18.74 1.22 3.05
C ILE A 290 -19.10 2.02 1.77
N GLN A 291 -20.39 2.07 1.41
CA GLN A 291 -20.83 2.86 0.25
C GLN A 291 -20.49 4.34 0.41
N ARG A 292 -20.71 4.93 1.60
CA ARG A 292 -20.35 6.32 1.87
C ARG A 292 -18.87 6.59 1.62
N GLY A 293 -17.98 5.69 2.05
CA GLY A 293 -16.55 5.78 1.76
C GLY A 293 -16.24 5.74 0.26
N ILE A 294 -16.90 4.84 -0.47
CA ILE A 294 -16.76 4.72 -1.93
C ILE A 294 -17.25 6.00 -2.64
N ASP A 295 -18.38 6.54 -2.22
CA ASP A 295 -18.97 7.76 -2.78
C ASP A 295 -18.09 8.98 -2.48
N MET A 296 -17.54 9.07 -1.27
CA MET A 296 -16.56 10.10 -0.91
C MET A 296 -15.39 10.10 -1.90
N TYR A 297 -14.78 8.94 -2.14
CA TYR A 297 -13.67 8.83 -3.08
C TYR A 297 -14.08 9.20 -4.51
N ASN A 298 -15.19 8.64 -5.01
CA ASN A 298 -15.65 8.88 -6.38
C ASN A 298 -16.03 10.37 -6.62
N ASN A 299 -16.48 11.08 -5.60
CA ASN A 299 -16.83 12.50 -5.67
C ASN A 299 -15.65 13.45 -5.42
N GLY A 300 -14.44 12.91 -5.16
CA GLY A 300 -13.25 13.73 -4.86
C GLY A 300 -13.34 14.47 -3.52
N LEU A 301 -14.08 13.91 -2.56
CA LEU A 301 -14.22 14.43 -1.19
C LEU A 301 -13.13 13.94 -0.26
#